data_AF-A0A8C2PQU4-F1
#
_entry.id   AF-A0A8C2PQU4-F1
#
_cell.length_a   1.000
_cell.length_b   1.000
_cell.length_c   1.000
_cell.angle_alpha   90.00
_cell.angle_beta   90.00
_cell.angle_gamma   90.00
#
_symmetry.space_group_name_H-M   'P 1'
#
loop_
_entity.id
_entity.type
_entity.pdbx_description
1 polymer ?
#
loop_
_entity_poly.entity_id
_entity_poly.type
_entity_poly.pdbx_seq_one_letter_code
_entity_poly.pdbx_strand_id
1 'polypeptide(L)'
;METEPLLQSGEQEIMFLILEMHRLLLAGVQFLFDLRIVLLGNRAAGKTSLANLITGHAEPHLKRTAQCVKMHGDFSGRQVTVVDTPGWWKNYLVKETPEFQKQEILLSVAHCPPGPHAVLLIIRVDALFKEKHRRSVQEHLELLSERVWNHTIVVFTYRDQLQEQTLGNEGKALQWLVEKCGNRYHVLNNENWNDDSQVKDLLEKIEKMVAQNRGHYYEIDLKTLKEVKQKRKAVERKAKARAKKQRQMRKMDSTMTGKILVLHNLIP
;
A
#
# COMPACT_ATOMS: atom_id res chain seq x y z
N MET A 1 -0.02 38.39 -44.86
CA MET A 1 -0.58 37.93 -43.57
C MET A 1 -0.35 36.43 -43.54
N GLU A 2 0.78 36.06 -42.96
CA GLU A 2 1.19 34.69 -42.72
C GLU A 2 0.61 34.26 -41.37
N THR A 3 -0.24 33.24 -41.37
CA THR A 3 -0.61 32.50 -40.15
C THR A 3 -0.85 31.05 -40.53
N GLU A 4 0.21 30.27 -40.76
CA GLU A 4 0.15 28.80 -40.68
C GLU A 4 1.54 28.12 -40.62
N PRO A 5 2.26 28.19 -39.47
CA PRO A 5 3.29 27.19 -39.17
C PRO A 5 3.03 26.39 -37.88
N LEU A 6 2.09 26.82 -37.04
CA LEU A 6 1.90 26.22 -35.70
C LEU A 6 1.15 24.88 -35.69
N LEU A 7 0.26 24.60 -36.64
CA LEU A 7 -0.46 23.31 -36.68
C LEU A 7 0.46 22.14 -37.07
N GLN A 8 1.37 22.33 -38.04
CA GLN A 8 2.30 21.29 -38.48
C GLN A 8 3.33 20.91 -37.41
N SER A 9 3.72 21.85 -36.55
CA SER A 9 4.65 21.60 -35.44
C SER A 9 4.03 20.68 -34.38
N GLY A 10 2.75 20.89 -34.02
CA GLY A 10 2.06 20.06 -33.04
C GLY A 10 1.80 18.64 -33.54
N GLU A 11 1.48 18.47 -34.84
CA GLU A 11 1.30 17.14 -35.44
C GLU A 11 2.61 16.34 -35.48
N GLN A 12 3.75 16.99 -35.72
CA GLN A 12 5.06 16.35 -35.68
C GLN A 12 5.47 15.93 -34.27
N GLU A 13 5.18 16.75 -33.25
CA GLU A 13 5.39 16.39 -31.84
C GLU A 13 4.51 15.22 -31.42
N ILE A 14 3.23 15.22 -31.83
CA ILE A 14 2.32 14.10 -31.56
C ILE A 14 2.80 12.82 -32.26
N MET A 15 3.24 12.91 -33.51
CA MET A 15 3.75 11.75 -34.25
C MET A 15 5.05 11.22 -33.65
N PHE A 16 5.93 12.09 -33.16
CA PHE A 16 7.15 11.71 -32.43
C PHE A 16 6.82 11.02 -31.10
N LEU A 17 5.88 11.57 -30.34
CA LEU A 17 5.39 10.95 -29.10
C LEU A 17 4.75 9.60 -29.37
N ILE A 18 3.96 9.44 -30.43
CA ILE A 18 3.34 8.16 -30.84
C ILE A 18 4.41 7.14 -31.24
N LEU A 19 5.41 7.53 -32.03
CA LEU A 19 6.50 6.67 -32.45
C LEU A 19 7.36 6.24 -31.26
N GLU A 20 7.64 7.13 -30.32
CA GLU A 20 8.37 6.81 -29.09
C GLU A 20 7.53 5.92 -28.17
N MET A 21 6.22 6.17 -28.04
CA MET A 21 5.30 5.28 -27.32
C MET A 21 5.27 3.88 -27.95
N HIS A 22 5.22 3.79 -29.27
CA HIS A 22 5.23 2.53 -30.02
C HIS A 22 6.57 1.80 -29.84
N ARG A 23 7.69 2.53 -29.90
CA ARG A 23 9.03 1.99 -29.65
C ARG A 23 9.17 1.45 -28.23
N LEU A 24 8.66 2.16 -27.22
CA LEU A 24 8.62 1.70 -25.83
C LEU A 24 7.75 0.44 -25.68
N LEU A 25 6.59 0.40 -26.36
CA LEU A 25 5.72 -0.78 -26.42
C LEU A 25 6.43 -2.00 -27.03
N LEU A 26 7.17 -1.82 -28.13
CA LEU A 26 7.96 -2.87 -28.77
C LEU A 26 9.16 -3.32 -27.91
N ALA A 27 9.71 -2.42 -27.09
CA ALA A 27 10.74 -2.74 -26.09
C ALA A 27 10.18 -3.46 -24.85
N GLY A 28 8.87 -3.71 -24.78
CA GLY A 28 8.21 -4.32 -23.63
C GLY A 28 8.14 -3.40 -22.41
N VAL A 29 8.25 -2.08 -22.61
CA VAL A 29 8.10 -1.06 -21.59
C VAL A 29 6.70 -0.46 -21.72
N GLN A 30 5.84 -0.70 -20.74
CA GLN A 30 4.52 -0.09 -20.69
C GLN A 30 4.60 1.20 -19.89
N PHE A 31 4.65 2.34 -20.59
CA PHE A 31 4.61 3.65 -19.95
C PHE A 31 3.20 3.90 -19.39
N LEU A 32 3.07 3.95 -18.06
CA LEU A 32 1.80 4.15 -17.40
C LEU A 32 1.68 5.58 -16.90
N PHE A 33 0.79 6.36 -17.55
CA PHE A 33 0.47 7.72 -17.12
C PHE A 33 -0.20 7.78 -15.74
N ASP A 34 -0.92 6.72 -15.36
CA ASP A 34 -1.49 6.52 -14.02
C ASP A 34 -0.98 5.21 -13.43
N LEU A 35 -0.32 5.29 -12.28
CA LEU A 35 0.21 4.15 -11.56
C LEU A 35 -0.45 3.98 -10.19
N ARG A 36 -1.02 2.80 -9.94
CA ARG A 36 -1.71 2.50 -8.68
C ARG A 36 -0.96 1.43 -7.91
N ILE A 37 -0.51 1.77 -6.72
CA ILE A 37 0.39 0.95 -5.89
C ILE A 37 -0.25 0.70 -4.54
N VAL A 38 -0.15 -0.53 -4.03
CA VAL A 38 -0.49 -0.88 -2.64
C VAL A 38 0.78 -1.28 -1.91
N LEU A 39 1.01 -0.70 -0.73
CA LEU A 39 2.16 -1.04 0.12
C LEU A 39 1.74 -2.05 1.19
N LEU A 40 2.36 -3.23 1.22
CA LEU A 40 2.15 -4.26 2.25
C LEU A 40 3.45 -4.53 2.99
N GLY A 41 3.34 -5.07 4.21
CA GLY A 41 4.50 -5.45 5.01
C GLY A 41 4.28 -5.24 6.49
N ASN A 42 5.28 -5.65 7.27
CA ASN A 42 5.24 -5.60 8.72
C ASN A 42 5.12 -4.18 9.29
N ARG A 43 4.81 -4.07 10.58
CA ARG A 43 4.90 -2.78 11.30
C ARG A 43 6.31 -2.23 11.24
N ALA A 44 6.37 -0.90 11.17
CA ALA A 44 7.62 -0.15 11.11
C ALA A 44 8.57 -0.61 9.98
N ALA A 45 8.04 -1.21 8.90
CA ALA A 45 8.84 -1.62 7.74
C ALA A 45 9.25 -0.46 6.82
N GLY A 46 8.78 0.76 7.06
CA GLY A 46 9.07 1.92 6.19
C GLY A 46 8.05 2.16 5.07
N LYS A 47 6.86 1.52 5.11
CA LYS A 47 5.80 1.72 4.11
C LYS A 47 5.43 3.18 3.90
N THR A 48 5.06 3.88 4.96
CA THR A 48 4.60 5.27 4.82
C THR A 48 5.72 6.21 4.39
N SER A 49 6.96 5.97 4.84
CA SER A 49 8.12 6.73 4.35
C SER A 49 8.30 6.55 2.84
N LEU A 50 8.17 5.31 2.34
CA LEU A 50 8.16 5.05 0.90
C LEU A 50 6.95 5.66 0.19
N ALA A 51 5.77 5.67 0.79
CA ALA A 51 4.60 6.32 0.21
C ALA A 51 4.83 7.83 0.02
N ASN A 52 5.36 8.49 1.04
CA ASN A 52 5.70 9.91 0.99
C ASN A 52 6.78 10.19 -0.06
N LEU A 53 7.80 9.32 -0.14
CA LEU A 53 8.85 9.41 -1.15
C LEU A 53 8.29 9.32 -2.57
N ILE A 54 7.46 8.32 -2.85
CA ILE A 54 6.86 8.11 -4.17
C ILE A 54 5.92 9.25 -4.56
N THR A 55 5.16 9.79 -3.61
CA THR A 55 4.14 10.82 -3.88
C THR A 55 4.66 12.25 -3.77
N GLY A 56 5.91 12.47 -3.35
CA GLY A 56 6.49 13.80 -3.18
C GLY A 56 5.85 14.61 -2.03
N HIS A 57 5.03 13.99 -1.19
CA HIS A 57 4.31 14.65 -0.10
C HIS A 57 4.71 14.09 1.26
N ALA A 58 5.17 14.98 2.15
CA ALA A 58 5.37 14.63 3.55
C ALA A 58 4.05 14.83 4.32
N GLU A 59 3.20 13.80 4.39
CA GLU A 59 2.13 13.84 5.40
C GLU A 59 2.76 13.79 6.80
N PRO A 60 2.45 14.74 7.71
CA PRO A 60 3.03 14.79 9.03
C PRO A 60 2.67 13.53 9.84
N HIS A 61 3.71 12.74 10.11
CA HIS A 61 3.66 11.56 10.95
C HIS A 61 3.42 11.90 12.42
N LEU A 62 2.18 11.78 12.89
CA LEU A 62 1.90 11.83 14.33
C LEU A 62 1.36 10.52 14.91
N LYS A 63 0.85 9.58 14.09
CA LYS A 63 0.20 8.35 14.59
C LYS A 63 0.42 7.13 13.70
N ARG A 64 0.37 5.95 14.34
CA ARG A 64 0.38 4.63 13.71
C ARG A 64 -0.74 4.50 12.67
N THR A 65 -0.40 4.04 11.45
CA THR A 65 -1.37 3.73 10.38
C THR A 65 -2.35 2.66 10.87
N ALA A 66 -3.55 3.10 11.25
CA ALA A 66 -4.61 2.25 11.78
C ALA A 66 -5.58 1.79 10.69
N GLN A 67 -5.64 2.50 9.56
CA GLN A 67 -6.47 2.21 8.39
C GLN A 67 -5.65 2.47 7.14
N CYS A 68 -6.06 1.91 6.00
CA CYS A 68 -5.46 2.23 4.71
C CYS A 68 -5.61 3.73 4.42
N VAL A 69 -4.52 4.35 3.97
CA VAL A 69 -4.46 5.76 3.59
C VAL A 69 -4.11 5.82 2.11
N LYS A 70 -4.97 6.47 1.33
CA LYS A 70 -4.75 6.68 -0.11
C LYS A 70 -4.08 8.04 -0.29
N MET A 71 -2.92 8.03 -0.92
CA MET A 71 -2.12 9.21 -1.25
C MET A 71 -2.05 9.34 -2.77
N HIS A 72 -2.00 10.59 -3.23
CA HIS A 72 -1.88 10.95 -4.63
C HIS A 72 -0.68 11.87 -4.79
N GLY A 73 0.10 11.68 -5.84
CA GLY A 73 1.23 12.54 -6.17
C GLY A 73 1.55 12.49 -7.66
N ASP A 74 2.48 13.34 -8.06
CA ASP A 74 3.10 13.31 -9.38
C ASP A 74 4.57 12.98 -9.21
N PHE A 75 5.08 12.03 -10.00
CA PHE A 75 6.50 11.74 -10.05
C PHE A 75 6.95 11.69 -11.52
N SER A 76 7.84 12.61 -11.91
CA SER A 76 8.35 12.72 -13.28
C SER A 76 7.23 12.79 -14.35
N GLY A 77 6.16 13.55 -14.08
CA GLY A 77 5.02 13.73 -14.98
C GLY A 77 4.05 12.54 -15.03
N ARG A 78 4.14 11.62 -14.06
CA ARG A 78 3.26 10.45 -13.92
C ARG A 78 2.38 10.64 -12.70
N GLN A 79 1.08 10.41 -12.86
CA GLN A 79 0.15 10.35 -11.75
C GLN A 79 0.39 9.05 -10.98
N VAL A 80 0.68 9.16 -9.68
CA VAL A 80 0.89 8.00 -8.81
C VAL A 80 -0.11 8.02 -7.67
N THR A 81 -0.87 6.93 -7.55
CA THR A 81 -1.71 6.62 -6.41
C THR A 81 -1.02 5.58 -5.56
N VAL A 82 -0.76 5.89 -4.29
CA VAL A 82 -0.18 4.95 -3.33
C VAL A 82 -1.15 4.71 -2.18
N VAL A 83 -1.39 3.44 -1.86
CA VAL A 83 -2.18 3.05 -0.68
C VAL A 83 -1.23 2.52 0.38
N ASP A 84 -1.00 3.32 1.42
CA ASP A 84 -0.33 2.86 2.64
C ASP A 84 -1.29 2.02 3.48
N THR A 85 -0.80 0.93 4.06
CA THR A 85 -1.62 -0.05 4.79
C THR A 85 -1.15 -0.26 6.23
N PRO A 86 -2.04 -0.68 7.15
CA PRO A 86 -1.64 -1.08 8.49
C PRO A 86 -0.73 -2.31 8.49
N GLY A 87 0.48 -2.19 9.05
CA GLY A 87 1.42 -3.32 9.10
C GLY A 87 1.07 -4.39 10.14
N TRP A 88 1.23 -5.66 9.79
CA TRP A 88 1.04 -6.79 10.72
C TRP A 88 2.30 -7.04 11.57
N TRP A 89 2.15 -7.88 12.60
CA TRP A 89 3.28 -8.28 13.42
C TRP A 89 4.13 -9.31 12.68
N LYS A 90 5.45 -9.09 12.59
CA LYS A 90 6.41 -9.90 11.80
C LYS A 90 6.40 -11.41 12.10
N ASN A 91 5.94 -11.81 13.27
CA ASN A 91 5.89 -13.21 13.71
C ASN A 91 4.47 -13.80 13.73
N TYR A 92 3.43 -13.01 13.43
CA TYR A 92 2.06 -13.49 13.52
C TYR A 92 1.66 -14.17 12.22
N LEU A 93 1.02 -15.33 12.35
CA LEU A 93 0.26 -15.96 11.29
C LEU A 93 -1.11 -15.29 11.17
N VAL A 94 -1.84 -15.52 10.07
CA VAL A 94 -3.16 -14.92 9.84
C VAL A 94 -4.13 -15.26 10.97
N LYS A 95 -4.04 -16.45 11.56
CA LYS A 95 -4.89 -16.84 12.70
C LYS A 95 -4.70 -15.94 13.94
N GLU A 96 -3.51 -15.37 14.13
CA GLU A 96 -3.16 -14.51 15.26
C GLU A 96 -3.40 -13.02 14.95
N THR A 97 -3.52 -12.68 13.66
CA THR A 97 -3.77 -11.32 13.21
C THR A 97 -5.22 -10.90 13.50
N PRO A 98 -5.46 -9.71 14.09
CA PRO A 98 -6.81 -9.21 14.33
C PRO A 98 -7.64 -9.13 13.04
N GLU A 99 -8.90 -9.49 13.11
CA GLU A 99 -9.80 -9.54 11.93
C GLU A 99 -9.85 -8.21 11.18
N PHE A 100 -9.93 -7.09 11.91
CA PHE A 100 -9.91 -5.76 11.32
C PHE A 100 -8.67 -5.53 10.45
N GLN A 101 -7.50 -6.04 10.84
CA GLN A 101 -6.28 -5.90 10.06
C GLN A 101 -6.29 -6.76 8.79
N LYS A 102 -6.87 -7.97 8.83
CA LYS A 102 -7.08 -8.78 7.61
C LYS A 102 -7.98 -8.06 6.62
N GLN A 103 -9.03 -7.43 7.13
CA GLN A 103 -9.96 -6.65 6.32
C GLN A 103 -9.28 -5.44 5.68
N GLU A 104 -8.37 -4.76 6.37
CA GLU A 104 -7.56 -3.67 5.79
C GLU A 104 -6.70 -4.17 4.63
N ILE A 105 -6.04 -5.33 4.75
CA ILE A 105 -5.28 -5.94 3.64
C ILE A 105 -6.20 -6.20 2.44
N LEU A 106 -7.35 -6.84 2.66
CA LEU A 106 -8.31 -7.16 1.60
C LEU A 106 -8.94 -5.91 0.95
N LEU A 107 -9.16 -4.85 1.73
CA LEU A 107 -9.76 -3.61 1.23
C LEU A 107 -8.74 -2.69 0.57
N SER A 108 -7.45 -2.83 0.89
CA SER A 108 -6.37 -1.98 0.35
C SER A 108 -6.41 -1.89 -1.18
N VAL A 109 -6.55 -3.02 -1.86
CA VAL A 109 -6.62 -3.10 -3.33
C VAL A 109 -7.85 -2.40 -3.92
N ALA A 110 -8.96 -2.33 -3.15
CA ALA A 110 -10.18 -1.67 -3.58
C ALA A 110 -10.11 -0.13 -3.49
N HIS A 111 -9.05 0.42 -2.89
CA HIS A 111 -8.77 1.86 -2.94
C HIS A 111 -8.15 2.30 -4.28
N CYS A 112 -7.81 1.34 -5.16
CA CYS A 112 -7.17 1.56 -6.45
C CYS A 112 -8.02 1.02 -7.62
N PRO A 113 -9.24 1.50 -7.89
CA PRO A 113 -10.04 0.98 -9.00
C PRO A 113 -9.34 1.18 -10.37
N PRO A 114 -9.43 0.23 -11.32
CA PRO A 114 -10.10 -1.09 -11.21
C PRO A 114 -9.32 -2.13 -10.37
N GLY A 115 -8.02 -1.93 -10.19
CA GLY A 115 -7.15 -2.64 -9.26
C GLY A 115 -5.74 -2.02 -9.26
N PRO A 116 -4.86 -2.37 -8.32
CA PRO A 116 -3.49 -1.87 -8.31
C PRO A 116 -2.64 -2.52 -9.41
N HIS A 117 -1.76 -1.73 -10.03
CA HIS A 117 -0.75 -2.23 -10.96
C HIS A 117 0.34 -3.03 -10.23
N ALA A 118 0.70 -2.58 -9.02
CA ALA A 118 1.73 -3.20 -8.20
C ALA A 118 1.35 -3.30 -6.73
N VAL A 119 1.82 -4.38 -6.11
CA VAL A 119 1.89 -4.55 -4.66
C VAL A 119 3.36 -4.50 -4.26
N LEU A 120 3.75 -3.56 -3.42
CA LEU A 120 5.12 -3.48 -2.90
C LEU A 120 5.15 -4.13 -1.52
N LEU A 121 5.89 -5.23 -1.39
CA LEU A 121 6.11 -5.90 -0.11
C LEU A 121 7.37 -5.34 0.55
N ILE A 122 7.19 -4.55 1.60
CA ILE A 122 8.29 -3.87 2.26
C ILE A 122 8.89 -4.76 3.34
N ILE A 123 10.17 -5.08 3.18
CA ILE A 123 10.98 -5.90 4.08
C ILE A 123 12.14 -5.08 4.63
N ARG A 124 12.25 -5.09 5.96
CA ARG A 124 13.37 -4.52 6.70
C ARG A 124 14.52 -5.49 6.76
N VAL A 125 15.69 -5.07 6.27
CA VAL A 125 16.88 -5.92 6.20
C VAL A 125 17.80 -5.81 7.41
N ASP A 126 17.63 -4.78 8.22
CA ASP A 126 18.28 -4.61 9.53
C ASP A 126 17.88 -5.67 10.58
N ALA A 127 16.98 -6.61 10.21
CA ALA A 127 16.54 -7.68 11.08
C ALA A 127 16.39 -9.01 10.35
N LEU A 128 17.14 -10.01 10.79
CA LEU A 128 17.20 -11.37 10.22
C LEU A 128 15.84 -11.91 9.75
N PHE A 129 15.75 -12.32 8.49
CA PHE A 129 14.55 -12.90 7.87
C PHE A 129 14.54 -14.43 8.01
N LYS A 130 13.85 -14.94 9.04
CA LYS A 130 13.74 -16.37 9.35
C LYS A 130 12.49 -16.99 8.72
N GLU A 131 12.44 -18.32 8.72
CA GLU A 131 11.32 -19.12 8.20
C GLU A 131 9.94 -18.74 8.78
N LYS A 132 9.87 -18.37 10.06
CA LYS A 132 8.63 -17.87 10.67
C LYS A 132 8.13 -16.55 10.05
N HIS A 133 9.05 -15.67 9.63
CA HIS A 133 8.72 -14.41 8.97
C HIS A 133 8.23 -14.69 7.54
N ARG A 134 8.86 -15.63 6.83
CA ARG A 134 8.42 -16.12 5.52
C ARG A 134 6.99 -16.64 5.56
N ARG A 135 6.67 -17.53 6.50
CA ARG A 135 5.30 -18.05 6.70
C ARG A 135 4.29 -16.94 7.00
N SER A 136 4.65 -16.00 7.88
CA SER A 136 3.82 -14.84 8.17
C SER A 136 3.52 -14.03 6.91
N VAL A 137 4.54 -13.67 6.13
CA VAL A 137 4.40 -12.93 4.87
C VAL A 137 3.51 -13.69 3.89
N GLN A 138 3.76 -14.99 3.72
CA GLN A 138 3.01 -15.83 2.79
C GLN A 138 1.52 -15.82 3.10
N GLU A 139 1.13 -16.15 4.34
CA GLU A 139 -0.28 -16.20 4.70
C GLU A 139 -0.98 -14.84 4.56
N HIS A 140 -0.29 -13.74 4.87
CA HIS A 140 -0.87 -12.40 4.78
C HIS A 140 -1.06 -11.93 3.34
N LEU A 141 -0.12 -12.22 2.43
CA LEU A 141 -0.27 -11.89 1.02
C LEU A 141 -1.36 -12.76 0.37
N GLU A 142 -1.43 -14.04 0.71
CA GLU A 142 -2.40 -14.97 0.13
C GLU A 142 -3.85 -14.72 0.59
N LEU A 143 -4.08 -13.79 1.52
CA LEU A 143 -5.41 -13.18 1.71
C LEU A 143 -5.93 -12.55 0.40
N LEU A 144 -5.02 -11.96 -0.38
CA LEU A 144 -5.28 -11.42 -1.72
C LEU A 144 -5.19 -12.51 -2.82
N SER A 145 -5.34 -13.79 -2.48
CA SER A 145 -5.13 -14.94 -3.38
C SER A 145 -3.68 -15.16 -3.80
N GLU A 146 -3.40 -16.35 -4.32
CA GLU A 146 -2.08 -16.69 -4.87
C GLU A 146 -1.67 -15.81 -6.06
N ARG A 147 -2.62 -15.23 -6.80
CA ARG A 147 -2.31 -14.40 -7.98
C ARG A 147 -1.61 -13.08 -7.62
N VAL A 148 -1.69 -12.63 -6.36
CA VAL A 148 -1.03 -11.38 -5.93
C VAL A 148 0.48 -11.42 -6.15
N TRP A 149 1.09 -12.60 -6.07
CA TRP A 149 2.52 -12.78 -6.26
C TRP A 149 2.96 -12.32 -7.64
N ASN A 150 2.13 -12.44 -8.68
CA ASN A 150 2.44 -11.96 -10.04
C ASN A 150 2.52 -10.44 -10.15
N HIS A 151 1.95 -9.70 -9.20
CA HIS A 151 1.97 -8.24 -9.14
C HIS A 151 2.82 -7.72 -7.97
N THR A 152 3.61 -8.58 -7.33
CA THR A 152 4.39 -8.22 -6.14
C THR A 152 5.86 -7.99 -6.48
N ILE A 153 6.41 -6.89 -5.96
CA ILE A 153 7.85 -6.60 -5.91
C ILE A 153 8.28 -6.51 -4.44
N VAL A 154 9.36 -7.20 -4.08
CA VAL A 154 9.95 -7.10 -2.73
C VAL A 154 10.78 -5.83 -2.66
N VAL A 155 10.49 -4.95 -1.71
CA VAL A 155 11.27 -3.73 -1.49
C VAL A 155 12.02 -3.84 -0.17
N PHE A 156 13.33 -3.87 -0.25
CA PHE A 156 14.23 -3.89 0.88
C PHE A 156 14.51 -2.47 1.36
N THR A 157 14.44 -2.27 2.67
CA THR A 157 14.72 -0.99 3.34
C THR A 157 15.81 -1.18 4.38
N TYR A 158 16.54 -0.12 4.73
CA TYR A 158 17.64 -0.10 5.72
C TYR A 158 18.89 -0.90 5.29
N ARG A 159 19.39 -0.65 4.07
CA ARG A 159 20.54 -1.32 3.45
C ARG A 159 21.88 -1.07 4.14
N ASP A 160 21.99 -0.04 4.96
CA ASP A 160 23.20 0.36 5.71
C ASP A 160 23.82 -0.78 6.55
N GLN A 161 23.06 -1.82 6.86
CA GLN A 161 23.51 -3.01 7.60
C GLN A 161 23.79 -4.25 6.72
N LEU A 162 23.61 -4.17 5.41
CA LEU A 162 23.90 -5.25 4.47
C LEU A 162 25.07 -4.88 3.56
N GLN A 163 26.21 -5.55 3.73
CA GLN A 163 27.20 -5.62 2.65
C GLN A 163 26.57 -6.31 1.44
N GLU A 164 26.89 -5.83 0.24
CA GLU A 164 26.33 -6.24 -1.05
C GLU A 164 26.45 -7.75 -1.34
N GLN A 165 27.33 -8.45 -0.61
CA GLN A 165 27.52 -9.90 -0.66
C GLN A 165 26.50 -10.71 0.18
N THR A 166 25.69 -10.05 1.01
CA THR A 166 24.81 -10.72 1.98
C THR A 166 23.48 -11.16 1.37
N LEU A 167 22.95 -10.48 0.33
CA LEU A 167 21.74 -10.94 -0.38
C LEU A 167 21.95 -12.32 -1.06
N GLY A 168 23.18 -12.63 -1.49
CA GLY A 168 23.54 -13.93 -2.05
C GLY A 168 23.71 -15.05 -1.01
N ASN A 169 23.91 -14.70 0.26
CA ASN A 169 24.11 -15.63 1.38
C ASN A 169 22.98 -15.58 2.43
N GLU A 170 21.92 -14.82 2.17
CA GLU A 170 20.77 -14.71 3.06
C GLU A 170 19.96 -16.00 3.09
N GLY A 171 19.50 -16.36 4.29
CA GLY A 171 18.91 -17.67 4.54
C GLY A 171 17.77 -18.03 3.59
N LYS A 172 17.64 -19.33 3.30
CA LYS A 172 16.65 -19.97 2.39
C LYS A 172 15.25 -19.33 2.38
N ALA A 173 14.81 -18.79 3.51
CA ALA A 173 13.53 -18.11 3.67
C ALA A 173 13.38 -16.84 2.82
N LEU A 174 14.44 -16.02 2.70
CA LEU A 174 14.40 -14.79 1.92
C LEU A 174 14.57 -15.07 0.42
N GLN A 175 15.48 -15.99 0.08
CA GLN A 175 15.63 -16.48 -1.30
C GLN A 175 14.28 -16.97 -1.85
N TRP A 176 13.58 -17.82 -1.10
CA TRP A 176 12.24 -18.27 -1.47
C TRP A 176 11.27 -17.11 -1.72
N LEU A 177 11.32 -16.04 -0.93
CA LEU A 177 10.43 -14.90 -1.07
C LEU A 177 10.68 -14.15 -2.39
N VAL A 178 11.96 -13.93 -2.72
CA VAL A 178 12.36 -13.26 -3.98
C VAL A 178 12.00 -14.13 -5.18
N GLU A 179 12.25 -15.43 -5.12
CA GLU A 179 11.88 -16.39 -6.16
C GLU A 179 10.36 -16.47 -6.35
N LYS A 180 9.57 -16.50 -5.26
CA LYS A 180 8.09 -16.47 -5.32
C LYS A 180 7.57 -15.20 -5.97
N CYS A 181 8.31 -14.09 -5.89
CA CYS A 181 8.02 -12.84 -6.57
C CYS A 181 8.64 -12.74 -7.98
N GLY A 182 9.09 -13.85 -8.58
CA GLY A 182 9.66 -13.87 -9.93
C GLY A 182 10.99 -13.13 -10.05
N ASN A 183 11.82 -13.16 -8.99
CA ASN A 183 13.08 -12.42 -8.89
C ASN A 183 12.93 -10.90 -8.98
N ARG A 184 11.75 -10.36 -8.65
CA ARG A 184 11.50 -8.92 -8.62
C ARG A 184 11.75 -8.36 -7.23
N TYR A 185 12.83 -7.60 -7.10
CA TYR A 185 13.11 -6.83 -5.89
C TYR A 185 13.73 -5.46 -6.19
N HIS A 186 13.63 -4.57 -5.21
CA HIS A 186 14.24 -3.25 -5.24
C HIS A 186 14.83 -2.95 -3.84
N VAL A 187 15.92 -2.21 -3.78
CA VAL A 187 16.60 -1.87 -2.53
C VAL A 187 16.60 -0.35 -2.40
N LEU A 188 15.99 0.14 -1.34
CA LEU A 188 15.94 1.56 -1.00
C LEU A 188 17.08 1.92 -0.05
N ASN A 189 17.76 3.04 -0.34
CA ASN A 189 18.73 3.62 0.56
C ASN A 189 18.07 4.68 1.44
N ASN A 190 17.94 4.36 2.72
CA ASN A 190 17.27 5.22 3.70
C ASN A 190 18.13 6.43 4.16
N GLU A 191 19.39 6.55 3.76
CA GLU A 191 20.21 7.73 4.07
C GLU A 191 20.00 8.86 3.05
N ASN A 192 19.57 8.51 1.84
CA ASN A 192 19.40 9.46 0.74
C ASN A 192 17.97 9.41 0.19
N TRP A 193 17.00 9.74 1.06
CA TRP A 193 15.58 9.86 0.67
C TRP A 193 15.32 10.99 -0.34
N ASN A 194 16.29 11.86 -0.62
CA ASN A 194 16.15 12.93 -1.61
C ASN A 194 16.64 12.53 -3.01
N ASP A 195 16.96 11.26 -3.22
CA ASP A 195 17.43 10.75 -4.50
C ASP A 195 16.26 10.22 -5.34
N ASP A 196 15.76 11.08 -6.21
CA ASP A 196 14.70 10.76 -7.17
C ASP A 196 15.04 9.57 -8.07
N SER A 197 16.32 9.25 -8.27
CA SER A 197 16.72 8.11 -9.11
C SER A 197 16.23 6.76 -8.53
N GLN A 198 16.17 6.62 -7.21
CA GLN A 198 15.70 5.39 -6.56
C GLN A 198 14.22 5.14 -6.84
N VAL A 199 13.41 6.20 -6.76
CA VAL A 199 11.98 6.12 -7.07
C VAL A 199 11.80 5.81 -8.54
N LYS A 200 12.53 6.50 -9.42
CA LYS A 200 12.48 6.26 -10.86
C LYS A 200 12.77 4.79 -11.20
N ASP A 201 13.85 4.22 -10.67
CA ASP A 201 14.21 2.81 -10.87
C ASP A 201 13.14 1.84 -10.35
N LEU A 202 12.49 2.17 -9.23
CA LEU A 202 11.37 1.40 -8.71
C LEU A 202 10.16 1.45 -9.65
N LEU A 203 9.82 2.62 -10.18
CA LEU A 203 8.71 2.78 -11.13
C LEU A 203 8.97 2.03 -12.44
N GLU A 204 10.20 2.08 -12.97
CA GLU A 204 10.58 1.32 -14.17
C GLU A 204 10.46 -0.21 -13.96
N LYS A 205 10.83 -0.71 -12.76
CA LYS A 205 10.62 -2.12 -12.40
C LYS A 205 9.14 -2.49 -12.35
N ILE A 206 8.29 -1.58 -11.87
CA ILE A 206 6.83 -1.78 -11.86
C ILE A 206 6.31 -1.85 -13.30
N GLU A 207 6.71 -0.94 -14.18
CA GLU A 207 6.26 -0.93 -15.58
C GLU A 207 6.67 -2.20 -16.32
N LYS A 208 7.91 -2.66 -16.12
CA LYS A 208 8.37 -3.95 -16.66
C LYS A 208 7.54 -5.11 -16.16
N MET A 209 7.19 -5.13 -14.87
CA MET A 209 6.32 -6.15 -14.30
C MET A 209 4.91 -6.10 -14.91
N VAL A 210 4.35 -4.91 -15.09
CA VAL A 210 3.01 -4.74 -15.68
C VAL A 210 3.01 -5.21 -17.13
N ALA A 211 4.05 -4.88 -17.90
CA ALA A 211 4.20 -5.37 -19.27
C ALA A 211 4.30 -6.90 -19.33
N GLN A 212 5.04 -7.54 -18.41
CA GLN A 212 5.09 -9.01 -18.27
C GLN A 212 3.71 -9.60 -17.94
N ASN A 213 2.88 -8.86 -17.20
CA ASN A 213 1.49 -9.19 -16.92
C ASN A 213 0.52 -8.73 -18.03
N ARG A 214 1.02 -8.43 -19.24
CA ARG A 214 0.23 -8.00 -20.41
C ARG A 214 -0.61 -6.74 -20.16
N GLY A 215 -0.15 -5.86 -19.29
CA GLY A 215 -0.86 -4.64 -18.91
C GLY A 215 -1.98 -4.84 -17.89
N HIS A 216 -2.19 -6.05 -17.40
CA HIS A 216 -3.23 -6.30 -16.40
C HIS A 216 -2.82 -5.75 -15.02
N TYR A 217 -3.79 -5.17 -14.33
CA TYR A 217 -3.72 -4.87 -12.90
C TYR A 217 -4.13 -6.10 -12.08
N TYR A 218 -3.81 -6.10 -10.80
CA TYR A 218 -4.25 -7.15 -9.88
C TYR A 218 -5.76 -7.05 -9.62
N GLU A 219 -6.46 -8.15 -9.84
CA GLU A 219 -7.91 -8.28 -9.60
C GLU A 219 -8.20 -9.09 -8.34
N ILE A 220 -8.90 -8.47 -7.39
CA ILE A 220 -9.47 -9.18 -6.24
C ILE A 220 -10.83 -9.78 -6.61
N ASP A 221 -11.11 -10.97 -6.09
CA ASP A 221 -12.44 -11.56 -6.18
C ASP A 221 -13.51 -10.62 -5.60
N LEU A 222 -14.45 -10.20 -6.44
CA LEU A 222 -15.51 -9.26 -6.09
C LEU A 222 -16.43 -9.83 -5.01
N LYS A 223 -16.60 -11.16 -4.93
CA LYS A 223 -17.40 -11.79 -3.88
C LYS A 223 -16.71 -11.62 -2.52
N THR A 224 -15.43 -11.97 -2.42
CA THR A 224 -14.59 -11.73 -1.24
C THR A 224 -14.65 -10.27 -0.81
N LEU A 225 -14.48 -9.33 -1.74
CA LEU A 225 -14.53 -7.91 -1.45
C LEU A 225 -15.91 -7.46 -0.91
N LYS A 226 -17.01 -7.96 -1.49
CA LYS A 226 -18.37 -7.67 -1.02
C LYS A 226 -18.58 -8.20 0.41
N GLU A 227 -18.17 -9.43 0.69
CA GLU A 227 -18.30 -10.05 2.01
C GLU A 227 -17.54 -9.26 3.09
N VAL A 228 -16.30 -8.86 2.80
CA VAL A 228 -15.49 -8.04 3.71
C VAL A 228 -16.15 -6.67 3.97
N LYS A 229 -16.61 -5.98 2.91
CA LYS A 229 -17.32 -4.71 3.05
C LYS A 229 -18.60 -4.84 3.88
N GLN A 230 -19.37 -5.91 3.70
CA GLN A 230 -20.58 -6.18 4.47
C GLN A 230 -20.27 -6.46 5.95
N LYS A 231 -19.28 -7.32 6.23
CA LYS A 231 -18.83 -7.61 7.60
C LYS A 231 -18.38 -6.34 8.32
N ARG A 232 -17.57 -5.49 7.67
CA ARG A 232 -17.10 -4.21 8.22
C ARG A 232 -18.26 -3.26 8.54
N LYS A 233 -19.20 -3.09 7.61
CA LYS A 233 -20.42 -2.27 7.83
C LYS A 233 -21.27 -2.81 8.99
N ALA A 234 -21.39 -4.13 9.14
CA ALA A 234 -22.14 -4.73 10.24
C ALA A 234 -21.48 -4.47 11.60
N VAL A 235 -20.16 -4.59 11.70
CA VAL A 235 -19.38 -4.27 12.91
C VAL A 235 -19.51 -2.80 13.27
N GLU A 236 -19.38 -1.90 12.29
CA GLU A 236 -19.50 -0.46 12.49
C GLU A 236 -20.91 -0.06 12.97
N ARG A 237 -21.96 -0.63 12.37
CA ARG A 237 -23.35 -0.42 12.82
C ARG A 237 -23.55 -0.86 14.27
N LYS A 238 -23.04 -2.03 14.65
CA LYS A 238 -23.10 -2.53 16.04
C LYS A 238 -22.33 -1.62 17.01
N ALA A 239 -21.15 -1.15 16.62
CA ALA A 239 -20.35 -0.22 17.43
C ALA A 239 -21.06 1.12 17.64
N LYS A 240 -21.63 1.71 16.57
CA LYS A 240 -22.42 2.95 16.65
C LYS A 240 -23.65 2.80 17.54
N ALA A 241 -24.38 1.67 17.43
CA ALA A 241 -25.54 1.39 18.28
C ALA A 241 -25.15 1.27 19.77
N ARG A 242 -24.05 0.55 20.08
CA ARG A 242 -23.51 0.44 21.44
C ARG A 242 -23.09 1.80 22.01
N ALA A 243 -22.37 2.61 21.23
CA ALA A 243 -21.96 3.96 21.63
C ALA A 243 -23.17 4.87 21.90
N LYS A 244 -24.22 4.81 21.07
CA LYS A 244 -25.47 5.55 21.28
C LYS A 244 -26.17 5.15 22.58
N LYS A 245 -26.28 3.84 22.85
CA LYS A 245 -26.88 3.31 24.09
C LYS A 245 -26.09 3.75 25.33
N GLN A 246 -24.75 3.69 25.27
CA GLN A 246 -23.89 4.12 26.38
C GLN A 246 -23.99 5.64 26.63
N ARG A 247 -24.08 6.45 25.56
CA ARG A 247 -24.28 7.91 25.70
C ARG A 247 -25.65 8.24 26.31
N GLN A 248 -26.70 7.51 25.95
CA GLN A 248 -28.03 7.67 26.55
C GLN A 248 -28.04 7.27 28.03
N MET A 249 -27.40 6.15 28.38
CA MET A 249 -27.27 5.70 29.77
C MET A 249 -26.52 6.72 30.64
N ARG A 250 -25.35 7.22 30.19
CA ARG A 250 -24.61 8.27 30.90
C ARG A 250 -25.40 9.56 31.11
N LYS A 251 -26.25 9.94 30.13
CA LYS A 251 -27.14 11.10 30.27
C LYS A 251 -28.24 10.87 31.32
N MET A 252 -28.83 9.67 31.35
CA MET A 252 -29.81 9.31 32.38
C MET A 252 -29.19 9.28 33.77
N ASP A 253 -28.01 8.64 33.91
CA ASP A 253 -27.29 8.57 35.18
C ASP A 253 -26.94 9.97 35.72
N SER A 254 -26.33 10.82 34.89
CA SER A 254 -26.01 12.21 35.29
C SER A 254 -27.26 13.04 35.64
N THR A 255 -28.38 12.83 34.94
CA THR A 255 -29.65 13.49 35.27
C THR A 255 -30.18 13.01 36.62
N MET A 256 -30.11 11.71 36.90
CA MET A 256 -30.52 11.15 38.21
C MET A 256 -29.62 11.63 39.34
N THR A 257 -28.29 11.58 39.17
CA THR A 257 -27.34 12.08 40.18
C THR A 257 -27.55 13.56 40.46
N GLY A 258 -27.78 14.38 39.44
CA GLY A 258 -28.09 15.80 39.62
C GLY A 258 -29.38 16.03 40.41
N LYS A 259 -30.45 15.27 40.11
CA LYS A 259 -31.71 15.34 40.87
C LYS A 259 -31.53 14.93 42.33
N ILE A 260 -30.76 13.87 42.61
CA ILE A 260 -30.46 13.42 43.97
C ILE A 260 -29.69 14.50 44.75
N LEU A 261 -28.69 15.12 44.13
CA LEU A 261 -27.90 16.19 44.77
C LEU A 261 -28.77 17.40 45.14
N VAL A 262 -29.69 17.79 44.26
CA VAL A 262 -30.62 18.90 44.51
C VAL A 262 -31.55 18.55 45.67
N LEU A 263 -32.10 17.33 45.71
CA LEU A 263 -32.95 16.88 46.81
C LEU A 263 -32.21 16.84 48.15
N HIS A 264 -30.96 16.37 48.16
CA HIS A 264 -30.14 16.34 49.38
C HIS A 264 -29.85 17.74 49.92
N ASN A 265 -29.68 18.74 49.06
CA ASN A 265 -29.42 20.13 49.47
C ASN A 265 -30.70 20.91 49.87
N LEU A 266 -31.88 20.33 49.70
CA LEU A 266 -33.17 20.92 50.07
C LEU A 266 -33.69 20.38 51.42
N ILE A 267 -32.97 19.46 52.05
CA ILE A 267 -33.28 18.95 53.38
C ILE A 267 -32.32 19.64 54.37
N PRO A 268 -32.81 20.49 55.30
CA PRO A 268 -31.98 21.21 56.26
C PRO A 268 -31.32 20.31 57.31
#